data_AF-A0A9W7CNK9-F1
#
_entry.id   AF-A0A9W7CNK9-F1
#
_cell.length_a   1.000
_cell.length_b   1.000
_cell.length_c   1.000
_cell.angle_alpha   90.00
_cell.angle_beta   90.00
_cell.angle_gamma   90.00
#
_symmetry.space_group_name_H-M   'P 1'
#
loop_
_entity.id
_entity.type
_entity.pdbx_description
1 polymer ?
#
loop_
_entity_poly.entity_id
_entity_poly.type
_entity_poly.pdbx_seq_one_letter_code
_entity_poly.pdbx_strand_id
1 'polypeptide(L)'
;MQTGLWASRRQGLSSMKATSMARFVDEGSAYGFWSFVSEFSESDGECQDLIMWEQMTDHVRASHVDSNFDDFRVPFNEANFNESLKKAWLL
;
A
#
# COMPACT_ATOMS: atom_id res chain seq x y z
N MET A 1 -10.38 -37.83 5.35
CA MET A 1 -10.14 -36.87 6.45
C MET A 1 -8.70 -36.38 6.37
N GLN A 2 -8.46 -35.20 5.79
CA GLN A 2 -7.17 -34.50 5.77
C GLN A 2 -7.44 -33.00 5.96
N THR A 3 -7.81 -32.61 7.18
CA THR A 3 -8.08 -31.19 7.53
C THR A 3 -7.07 -30.63 8.54
N GLY A 4 -6.08 -31.43 8.99
CA GLY A 4 -5.14 -31.04 10.05
C GLY A 4 -3.81 -30.42 9.60
N LEU A 5 -3.39 -30.62 8.34
CA LEU A 5 -2.05 -30.21 7.89
C LEU A 5 -1.94 -28.72 7.49
N TRP A 6 -3.06 -28.04 7.23
CA TRP A 6 -3.08 -26.62 6.85
C TRP A 6 -2.98 -25.67 8.05
N ALA A 7 -3.42 -26.10 9.24
CA ALA A 7 -3.42 -25.25 10.42
C ALA A 7 -2.02 -25.11 11.06
N SER A 8 -1.20 -26.17 11.00
CA SER A 8 0.09 -26.21 11.72
C SER A 8 1.20 -25.43 10.99
N ARG A 9 1.14 -25.29 9.66
CA ARG A 9 2.16 -24.58 8.87
C ARG A 9 2.15 -23.05 9.08
N ARG A 10 1.06 -22.47 9.61
CA ARG A 10 0.98 -21.02 9.87
C ARG A 10 1.68 -20.57 11.15
N GLN A 11 1.90 -21.46 12.12
CA GLN A 11 2.50 -21.07 13.41
C GLN A 11 4.03 -20.84 13.32
N GLY A 12 4.69 -21.27 12.25
CA GLY A 12 6.14 -21.14 12.07
C GLY A 12 6.63 -19.84 11.41
N LEU A 13 5.73 -18.93 11.00
CA LEU A 13 6.08 -17.68 10.29
C LEU A 13 5.98 -16.42 11.18
N SER A 14 5.95 -16.58 12.51
CA SER A 14 5.78 -15.51 13.51
C SER A 14 6.94 -14.48 13.60
N SER A 15 7.84 -14.42 12.61
CA SER A 15 9.10 -13.66 12.68
C SER A 15 9.25 -12.54 11.65
N MET A 16 8.17 -12.08 11.00
CA MET A 16 8.20 -10.84 10.22
C MET A 16 7.23 -9.82 10.81
N LYS A 17 7.58 -9.27 11.97
CA LYS A 17 6.77 -8.28 12.70
C LYS A 17 7.05 -6.84 12.25
N ALA A 18 6.88 -6.59 10.97
CA ALA A 18 6.83 -5.23 10.44
C ALA A 18 5.77 -5.19 9.35
N THR A 19 4.51 -5.01 9.75
CA THR A 19 3.42 -4.72 8.82
C THR A 19 3.18 -3.22 8.83
N SER A 20 2.75 -2.63 7.71
CA SER A 20 2.37 -1.21 7.68
C SER A 20 0.94 -1.03 8.23
N MET A 21 0.71 0.04 8.98
CA MET A 21 -0.62 0.50 9.42
C MET A 21 -0.88 1.91 8.90
N ALA A 22 -2.11 2.17 8.45
CA ALA A 22 -2.57 3.51 8.16
C ALA A 22 -3.00 4.22 9.46
N ARG A 23 -2.41 5.38 9.76
CA ARG A 23 -2.79 6.26 10.88
C ARG A 23 -3.45 7.53 10.36
N PHE A 24 -4.50 7.98 11.05
CA PHE A 24 -5.12 9.29 10.85
C PHE A 24 -4.26 10.38 11.47
N VAL A 25 -3.87 11.37 10.68
CA VAL A 25 -3.17 12.57 11.13
C VAL A 25 -4.10 13.76 10.95
N ASP A 26 -4.36 14.47 12.05
CA ASP A 26 -5.03 15.76 12.02
C ASP A 26 -3.99 16.84 11.72
N GLU A 27 -4.06 17.39 10.50
CA GLU A 27 -3.14 18.44 10.04
C GLU A 27 -3.62 19.86 10.43
N GLY A 28 -4.62 20.00 11.30
CA GLY A 28 -5.06 21.30 11.82
C GLY A 28 -5.66 22.21 10.75
N SER A 29 -6.25 21.65 9.70
CA SER A 29 -6.89 22.42 8.64
C SER A 29 -8.27 22.94 9.09
N ALA A 30 -8.58 24.20 8.79
CA ALA A 30 -9.88 24.82 9.09
C ALA A 30 -11.09 24.12 8.42
N TYR A 31 -10.84 23.10 7.58
CA TYR A 31 -11.83 22.34 6.83
C TYR A 31 -11.84 20.83 7.15
N GLY A 32 -11.08 20.36 8.16
CA GLY A 32 -11.18 18.99 8.66
C GLY A 32 -10.68 17.90 7.69
N PHE A 33 -9.69 18.23 6.86
CA PHE A 33 -9.04 17.23 5.99
C PHE A 33 -8.19 16.27 6.85
N TRP A 34 -8.57 15.00 6.87
CA TRP A 34 -7.85 13.93 7.55
C TRP A 34 -6.84 13.31 6.59
N SER A 35 -5.57 13.39 6.94
CA SER A 35 -4.48 12.78 6.19
C SER A 35 -4.22 11.36 6.70
N PHE A 36 -3.90 10.44 5.78
CA PHE A 36 -3.52 9.08 6.14
C PHE A 36 -2.04 8.88 5.87
N VAL A 37 -1.32 8.42 6.88
CA VAL A 37 0.09 8.06 6.76
C VAL A 37 0.27 6.56 6.97
N SER A 38 1.16 5.98 6.18
CA SER A 38 1.58 4.59 6.30
C SER A 38 2.81 4.53 7.20
N GLU A 39 2.69 3.88 8.36
CA GLU A 39 3.78 3.73 9.35
C GLU A 39 4.08 2.25 9.59
N PHE A 40 5.32 1.94 9.98
CA PHE A 40 5.66 0.61 10.47
C PHE A 40 4.89 0.29 11.75
N SER A 41 4.43 -0.95 11.87
CA SER A 41 3.69 -1.44 13.03
C SER A 41 4.22 -2.81 13.47
N GLU A 42 4.20 -3.02 14.79
CA GLU A 42 4.45 -4.33 15.41
C GLU A 42 3.20 -5.24 15.39
N SER A 43 2.06 -4.69 14.98
CA SER A 43 0.81 -5.45 14.82
C SER A 43 0.75 -6.12 13.46
N ASP A 44 0.20 -7.33 13.42
CA ASP A 44 -0.06 -8.03 12.17
C ASP A 44 -1.14 -7.28 11.37
N GLY A 45 -0.93 -7.14 10.07
CA GLY A 45 -1.94 -6.62 9.14
C GLY A 45 -2.54 -7.73 8.26
N GLU A 46 -3.29 -7.32 7.25
CA GLU A 46 -3.90 -8.22 6.26
C GLU A 46 -3.23 -8.09 4.90
N CYS A 47 -3.17 -9.19 4.14
CA CYS A 47 -2.73 -9.18 2.74
C CYS A 47 -3.93 -8.94 1.81
N GLN A 48 -3.78 -8.04 0.83
CA GLN A 48 -4.77 -7.81 -0.22
C GLN A 48 -4.42 -8.60 -1.49
N ASP A 49 -5.40 -8.79 -2.37
CA ASP A 49 -5.17 -9.35 -3.71
C ASP A 49 -4.24 -8.43 -4.50
N LEU A 50 -3.14 -9.00 -4.99
CA LEU A 50 -2.09 -8.26 -5.69
C LEU A 50 -2.29 -8.32 -7.20
N ILE A 51 -2.29 -7.15 -7.84
CA ILE A 51 -2.10 -6.98 -9.28
C ILE A 51 -0.90 -6.07 -9.53
N MET A 52 0.06 -6.54 -10.33
CA MET A 52 1.23 -5.73 -10.73
C MET A 52 0.86 -4.77 -11.87
N TRP A 53 1.61 -3.68 -12.02
CA TRP A 53 1.39 -2.70 -13.09
C TRP A 53 1.33 -3.37 -14.47
N GLU A 54 2.27 -4.25 -14.75
CA GLU A 54 2.40 -4.99 -16.02
C GLU A 54 1.29 -6.04 -16.23
N GLN A 55 0.55 -6.38 -15.18
CA GLN A 55 -0.60 -7.29 -15.26
C GLN A 55 -1.92 -6.55 -15.53
N MET A 56 -1.93 -5.21 -15.42
CA MET A 56 -3.09 -4.38 -15.73
C MET A 56 -3.26 -4.24 -17.25
N THR A 57 -4.51 -4.12 -17.70
CA THR A 57 -4.79 -3.77 -19.09
C THR A 57 -4.30 -2.35 -19.42
N ASP A 58 -3.95 -2.10 -20.68
CA ASP A 58 -3.50 -0.78 -21.16
C ASP A 58 -4.51 0.32 -20.85
N HIS A 59 -5.80 0.02 -20.95
CA HIS A 59 -6.88 0.94 -20.61
C HIS A 59 -6.83 1.37 -19.14
N VAL A 60 -6.58 0.43 -18.22
CA VAL A 60 -6.50 0.74 -16.78
C VAL A 60 -5.20 1.48 -16.47
N ARG A 61 -4.07 1.14 -17.12
CA ARG A 61 -2.83 1.89 -16.97
C ARG A 61 -2.99 3.34 -17.41
N ALA A 62 -3.60 3.57 -18.58
CA ALA A 62 -3.91 4.91 -19.09
C ALA A 62 -4.79 5.70 -18.11
N SER A 63 -5.84 5.07 -17.57
CA SER A 63 -6.71 5.74 -16.60
C SER A 63 -5.95 6.16 -15.34
N HIS A 64 -4.97 5.38 -14.87
CA HIS A 64 -4.17 5.74 -13.69
C HIS A 64 -3.13 6.85 -13.97
N VAL A 65 -2.85 7.15 -15.22
CA VAL A 65 -1.99 8.29 -15.64
C VAL A 65 -2.83 9.55 -15.84
N ASP A 66 -3.97 9.43 -16.50
CA ASP A 66 -4.78 10.57 -16.96
C ASP A 66 -5.84 11.04 -15.95
N SER A 67 -6.20 10.20 -14.97
CA SER A 67 -7.22 10.56 -13.98
C SER A 67 -6.71 11.62 -13.02
N ASN A 68 -7.53 12.65 -12.80
CA ASN A 68 -7.33 13.60 -11.71
C ASN A 68 -7.88 13.00 -10.41
N PHE A 69 -7.00 12.78 -9.43
CA PHE A 69 -7.36 12.39 -8.07
C PHE A 69 -7.28 13.57 -7.09
N ASP A 70 -7.45 14.78 -7.61
CA ASP A 70 -7.36 16.06 -6.90
C ASP A 70 -6.01 16.20 -6.17
N ASP A 71 -6.03 16.22 -4.83
CA ASP A 71 -4.83 16.35 -4.02
C ASP A 71 -3.98 15.06 -3.95
N PHE A 72 -4.51 13.94 -4.44
CA PHE A 72 -3.83 12.64 -4.42
C PHE A 72 -3.14 12.35 -5.76
N ARG A 73 -2.00 11.63 -5.68
CA ARG A 73 -1.22 11.22 -6.85
C ARG A 73 -0.96 9.72 -6.79
N VAL A 74 -1.14 9.02 -7.91
CA VAL A 74 -0.83 7.59 -8.03
C VAL A 74 0.69 7.41 -8.03
N PRO A 75 1.29 6.73 -7.04
CA PRO A 75 2.75 6.75 -6.85
C PRO A 75 3.50 5.78 -7.77
N PHE A 76 2.83 4.80 -8.37
CA PHE A 76 3.42 3.73 -9.18
C PHE A 76 3.15 3.84 -10.68
N ASN A 77 2.43 4.88 -11.13
CA ASN A 77 2.18 5.07 -12.55
C ASN A 77 3.44 5.54 -13.29
N GLU A 78 3.44 5.44 -14.62
CA GLU A 78 4.61 5.76 -15.46
C GLU A 78 5.09 7.21 -15.31
N ALA A 79 4.18 8.15 -15.04
CA ALA A 79 4.50 9.56 -14.85
C ALA A 79 5.19 9.87 -13.51
N ASN A 80 4.89 9.11 -12.45
CA ASN A 80 5.34 9.43 -11.09
C ASN A 80 6.33 8.40 -10.50
N PHE A 81 6.47 7.20 -11.08
CA PHE A 81 7.20 6.09 -10.45
C PHE A 81 8.64 6.44 -10.05
N ASN A 82 9.41 7.04 -10.95
CA ASN A 82 10.81 7.41 -10.68
C ASN A 82 10.92 8.52 -9.61
N GLU A 83 10.02 9.50 -9.63
CA GLU A 83 9.99 10.54 -8.59
C GLU A 83 9.62 9.97 -7.22
N SER A 84 8.66 9.04 -7.18
CA SER A 84 8.28 8.30 -5.97
C SER A 84 9.46 7.50 -5.43
N LEU A 85 10.21 6.79 -6.28
CA LEU A 85 11.40 6.04 -5.86
C LEU A 85 12.49 6.96 -5.27
N LYS A 86 12.74 8.12 -5.88
CA LYS A 86 13.69 9.11 -5.34
C LYS A 86 13.27 9.62 -3.97
N LYS A 87 11.98 9.82 -3.73
CA LYS A 87 11.44 10.25 -2.42
C LYS A 87 11.48 9.13 -1.38
N ALA A 88 11.28 7.89 -1.81
CA ALA A 88 11.32 6.72 -0.94
C ALA A 88 12.74 6.27 -0.58
N TRP A 89 13.74 6.70 -1.37
CA TRP A 89 15.14 6.40 -1.08
C TRP A 89 15.58 7.11 0.19
N LEU A 90 15.79 6.32 1.25
CA LEU A 90 16.45 6.77 2.46
C LEU A 90 17.91 7.10 2.08
N LEU A 91 18.31 8.36 2.24
CA LEU A 91 19.70 8.79 2.08
C LEU A 91 20.65 7.95 2.94
#